data_AF-A0A133ZP60-F1
#
_entry.id   AF-A0A133ZP60-F1
#
_cell.length_a   1.000
_cell.length_b   1.000
_cell.length_c   1.000
_cell.angle_alpha   90.00
_cell.angle_beta   90.00
_cell.angle_gamma   90.00
#
_symmetry.space_group_name_H-M   'P 1'
#
loop_
_entity.id
_entity.type
_entity.pdbx_description
1 polymer ?
#
loop_
_entity_poly.entity_id
_entity_poly.type
_entity_poly.pdbx_seq_one_letter_code
_entity_poly.pdbx_strand_id
1 'polypeptide(L)'
;MNASKYDHVVEVKKHAKVPWYKRCLDFSLEEDMDFMQGMYDRQKNFYLCEKGSKIYLVDSDNHENEITWIDLTNFIEVEVDDSVYRKYRYLK
;
A
#
# COMPACT_ATOMS: atom_id res chain seq x y z
N MET A 1 3.95 -5.35 -13.55
CA MET A 1 5.23 -5.24 -12.83
C MET A 1 6.13 -6.45 -13.09
N ASN A 2 7.40 -6.22 -13.46
CA ASN A 2 8.40 -7.28 -13.66
C ASN A 2 9.26 -7.42 -12.39
N ALA A 3 8.86 -8.34 -11.50
CA ALA A 3 9.50 -8.57 -10.20
C ALA A 3 10.97 -9.03 -10.28
N SER A 4 11.43 -9.50 -11.44
CA SER A 4 12.82 -9.94 -11.62
C SER A 4 13.84 -8.80 -11.60
N LYS A 5 13.39 -7.54 -11.75
CA LYS A 5 14.26 -6.35 -11.75
C LYS A 5 14.59 -5.81 -10.35
N TYR A 6 13.94 -6.35 -9.32
CA TYR A 6 14.01 -5.84 -7.95
C TYR A 6 14.57 -6.91 -7.01
N ASP A 7 15.31 -6.44 -6.02
CA ASP A 7 15.96 -7.27 -5.00
C ASP A 7 14.92 -7.77 -4.01
N HIS A 8 14.07 -6.86 -3.51
CA HIS A 8 12.94 -7.13 -2.63
C HIS A 8 11.63 -6.65 -3.25
N VAL A 9 10.55 -7.41 -3.07
CA VAL A 9 9.20 -7.05 -3.53
C VAL A 9 8.18 -7.36 -2.45
N VAL A 10 7.47 -6.34 -2.00
CA VAL A 10 6.42 -6.44 -1.02
C VAL A 10 5.12 -5.91 -1.60
N GLU A 11 4.10 -6.75 -1.61
CA GLU A 11 2.76 -6.31 -1.97
C GLU A 11 2.15 -5.52 -0.82
N VAL A 12 1.61 -4.35 -1.14
CA VAL A 12 0.97 -3.45 -0.18
C VAL A 12 -0.46 -3.17 -0.60
N LYS A 13 -1.33 -3.04 0.40
CA LYS A 13 -2.71 -2.58 0.19
C LYS A 13 -2.78 -1.09 0.44
N LYS A 14 -3.31 -0.37 -0.54
CA LYS A 14 -3.59 1.06 -0.42
C LYS A 14 -4.88 1.25 0.36
N HIS A 15 -4.84 2.15 1.33
CA HIS A 15 -5.96 2.59 2.13
C HIS A 15 -6.00 4.11 2.11
N ALA A 16 -7.20 4.70 2.05
CA ALA A 16 -7.35 6.13 2.25
C ALA A 16 -6.96 6.49 3.70
N LYS A 17 -6.33 7.65 3.88
CA LYS A 17 -6.00 8.16 5.21
C LYS A 17 -7.30 8.51 5.96
N VAL A 18 -7.78 7.60 6.80
CA VAL A 18 -8.96 7.84 7.63
C VAL A 18 -8.56 8.81 8.75
N PRO A 19 -9.27 9.95 8.91
CA PRO A 19 -8.98 10.90 9.98
C PRO A 19 -9.08 10.24 11.36
N TRP A 20 -8.15 10.56 12.26
CA TRP A 20 -8.03 9.94 13.58
C TRP A 20 -9.32 10.04 14.43
N TYR A 21 -10.14 11.07 14.22
CA TYR A 21 -11.39 11.27 14.95
C TYR A 21 -12.52 10.33 14.53
N LYS A 22 -12.46 9.73 13.32
CA LYS A 22 -13.41 8.69 12.88
C LYS A 22 -13.09 7.32 13.48
N ARG A 23 -11.82 7.05 13.83
CA ARG A 23 -11.41 5.77 14.46
C ARG A 23 -12.07 5.51 15.83
N CYS A 24 -12.55 6.54 16.52
CA CYS A 24 -13.16 6.41 17.85
C CYS A 24 -14.70 6.23 17.83
N LEU A 25 -15.34 6.25 16.65
CA LEU A 25 -16.81 6.30 16.54
C LEU A 25 -17.45 5.07 15.88
N ASP A 26 -16.68 4.14 15.30
CA ASP A 26 -17.24 3.01 14.55
C ASP A 26 -17.54 1.78 15.44
N PHE A 27 -18.60 1.89 16.24
CA PHE A 27 -19.39 0.75 16.71
C PHE A 27 -20.79 0.80 16.08
N SER A 28 -20.93 0.95 14.76
CA SER A 28 -22.24 0.92 14.12
C SER A 28 -22.16 0.57 12.63
N LEU A 29 -22.35 -0.71 12.31
CA LEU A 29 -23.18 -1.26 11.21
C LEU A 29 -23.18 -0.61 9.80
N GLU A 30 -22.26 0.28 9.45
CA GLU A 30 -22.06 0.84 8.09
C GLU A 30 -20.95 0.12 7.30
N GLU A 31 -20.34 -0.93 7.87
CA GLU A 31 -19.23 -1.70 7.29
C GLU A 31 -19.54 -2.34 5.91
N ASP A 32 -20.81 -2.49 5.54
CA ASP A 32 -21.21 -3.17 4.29
C ASP A 32 -21.20 -2.27 3.03
N MET A 33 -21.35 -0.94 3.15
CA MET A 33 -21.28 -0.05 1.98
C MET A 33 -19.85 0.34 1.60
N ASP A 34 -18.96 0.54 2.58
CA ASP A 34 -17.52 0.74 2.33
C ASP A 34 -16.85 -0.52 1.78
N PHE A 35 -17.39 -1.70 2.06
CA PHE A 35 -16.93 -2.97 1.47
C PHE A 35 -17.16 -3.03 -0.05
N MET A 36 -18.26 -2.45 -0.54
CA MET A 36 -18.58 -2.37 -1.98
C MET A 36 -17.76 -1.28 -2.70
N GLN A 37 -17.39 -0.19 -2.02
CA GLN A 37 -16.44 0.79 -2.56
C GLN A 37 -15.00 0.22 -2.58
N GLY A 38 -14.62 -0.56 -1.57
CA GLY A 38 -13.39 -1.36 -1.55
C GLY A 38 -13.33 -2.45 -2.63
N MET A 39 -14.48 -2.82 -3.23
CA MET A 39 -14.56 -3.68 -4.41
C MET A 39 -14.31 -2.92 -5.73
N TYR A 40 -14.36 -1.60 -5.76
CA TYR A 40 -14.04 -0.80 -6.95
C TYR A 40 -12.55 -0.43 -7.02
N ASP A 41 -11.88 -0.29 -5.86
CA ASP A 41 -10.42 -0.20 -5.74
C ASP A 41 -9.69 -1.54 -6.05
N ARG A 42 -10.43 -2.61 -6.37
CA ARG A 42 -9.94 -4.00 -6.60
C ARG A 42 -9.07 -4.23 -7.84
N GLN A 43 -8.58 -3.23 -8.57
CA GLN A 43 -7.78 -3.51 -9.77
C GLN A 43 -6.43 -2.81 -9.89
N LYS A 44 -5.94 -2.13 -8.84
CA LYS A 44 -4.53 -1.71 -8.81
C LYS A 44 -3.83 -2.29 -7.60
N ASN A 45 -3.11 -3.37 -7.83
CA ASN A 45 -2.14 -3.88 -6.86
C ASN A 45 -0.97 -2.91 -6.78
N PHE A 46 -0.53 -2.60 -5.56
CA PHE A 46 0.62 -1.77 -5.30
C PHE A 46 1.75 -2.62 -4.72
N TYR A 47 2.98 -2.32 -5.12
CA TYR A 47 4.16 -3.07 -4.75
C TYR A 47 5.23 -2.09 -4.29
N LEU A 48 5.78 -2.29 -3.09
CA LEU A 48 7.02 -1.65 -2.69
C LEU A 48 8.18 -2.55 -3.08
N CYS A 49 9.08 -2.02 -3.90
CA CYS A 49 10.14 -2.79 -4.51
C CYS A 49 11.49 -2.15 -4.21
N GLU A 50 12.46 -2.93 -3.79
CA GLU A 50 13.83 -2.45 -3.59
C GLU A 50 14.67 -2.69 -4.82
N LYS A 51 15.49 -1.71 -5.19
CA LYS A 51 16.52 -1.86 -6.20
C LYS A 51 17.73 -1.04 -5.79
N GLY A 52 18.84 -1.71 -5.48
CA GLY A 52 20.11 -1.05 -5.15
C GLY A 52 20.00 -0.03 -4.01
N SER A 53 19.35 -0.42 -2.90
CA SER A 53 19.10 0.41 -1.70
C SER A 53 18.12 1.58 -1.87
N LYS A 54 17.41 1.65 -2.99
CA LYS A 54 16.28 2.57 -3.18
C LYS A 54 14.99 1.80 -3.23
N ILE A 55 13.93 2.37 -2.67
CA ILE A 55 12.61 1.74 -2.63
C ILE A 55 11.70 2.48 -3.60
N TYR A 56 10.90 1.70 -4.31
CA TYR A 56 10.01 2.17 -5.36
C TYR A 56 8.61 1.67 -5.06
N LEU A 57 7.65 2.58 -4.98
CA LEU A 57 6.24 2.24 -5.02
C LEU A 57 5.83 2.09 -6.48
N VAL A 58 5.53 0.86 -6.86
CA VAL A 58 5.16 0.46 -8.21
C VAL A 58 3.69 0.08 -8.21
N ASP A 59 2.90 0.68 -9.09
CA ASP A 59 1.52 0.27 -9.30
C ASP A 59 1.40 -0.88 -10.33
N SER A 60 0.19 -1.42 -10.47
CA SER A 60 -0.11 -2.45 -11.47
C SER A 60 0.20 -2.00 -12.91
N ASP A 61 0.17 -0.69 -13.17
CA ASP A 61 0.39 -0.06 -14.48
C ASP A 61 1.87 0.26 -14.77
N ASN A 62 2.80 -0.18 -13.89
CA ASN A 62 4.24 0.12 -13.95
C ASN A 62 4.61 1.60 -13.73
N HIS A 63 3.77 2.41 -13.09
CA HIS A 63 4.23 3.70 -12.57
C HIS A 63 5.12 3.47 -11.36
N GLU A 64 6.36 3.94 -11.43
CA GLU A 64 7.36 3.81 -10.39
C GLU A 64 7.54 5.16 -9.69
N ASN A 65 7.25 5.23 -8.40
CA ASN A 65 7.54 6.39 -7.56
C ASN A 65 8.65 6.03 -6.57
N GLU A 66 9.76 6.78 -6.59
CA GLU A 66 10.87 6.55 -5.66
C GLU A 66 10.50 7.04 -4.25
N ILE A 67 10.65 6.17 -3.26
CA ILE A 67 10.46 6.43 -1.83
C ILE A 67 11.79 6.16 -1.14
N THR A 68 12.38 7.21 -0.56
CA THR A 68 13.73 7.14 0.03
C THR A 68 13.73 7.03 1.55
N TRP A 69 12.57 7.12 2.21
CA TRP A 69 12.45 7.19 3.68
C TRP A 69 11.89 5.93 4.34
N ILE A 70 11.59 4.88 3.57
CA ILE A 70 11.02 3.64 4.10
C ILE A 70 12.10 2.55 4.20
N ASP A 71 11.95 1.60 5.11
CA ASP A 71 12.74 0.36 5.16
C ASP A 71 11.78 -0.83 4.97
N LEU A 72 11.97 -1.59 3.89
CA LEU A 72 11.14 -2.73 3.53
C LEU A 72 11.21 -3.90 4.52
N THR A 73 12.27 -3.94 5.34
CA THR A 73 12.53 -5.03 6.29
C THR A 73 11.53 -4.98 7.45
N ASN A 74 11.28 -3.78 8.00
CA ASN A 74 10.56 -3.61 9.26
C ASN A 74 9.26 -2.82 9.16
N PHE A 75 8.90 -2.28 7.98
CA PHE A 75 7.65 -1.52 7.87
C PHE A 75 6.40 -2.39 8.01
N ILE A 76 5.38 -1.81 8.64
CA ILE A 76 4.02 -2.36 8.73
C ILE A 76 3.09 -1.52 7.84
N GLU A 77 3.21 -0.20 7.95
CA GLU A 77 2.44 0.80 7.19
C GLU A 77 3.38 1.93 6.78
N VAL A 78 3.15 2.51 5.61
CA VAL A 78 3.82 3.73 5.15
C VAL A 78 2.78 4.72 4.64
N GLU A 79 2.93 5.97 5.04
CA GLU A 79 2.12 7.05 4.50
C GLU A 79 2.86 7.68 3.33
N VAL A 80 2.17 7.77 2.18
CA VAL A 80 2.66 8.44 0.98
C VAL A 80 1.52 9.32 0.50
N ASP A 81 1.76 10.64 0.51
CA ASP A 81 0.76 11.67 0.23
C ASP A 81 -0.48 11.51 1.15
N ASP A 82 -1.68 11.41 0.56
CA ASP A 82 -2.95 11.22 1.26
C ASP A 82 -3.35 9.74 1.42
N SER A 83 -2.42 8.82 1.17
CA SER A 83 -2.69 7.38 1.16
C SER A 83 -1.77 6.62 2.12
N VAL A 84 -2.34 5.60 2.76
CA VAL A 84 -1.63 4.68 3.65
C VAL A 84 -1.45 3.36 2.90
N TYR A 85 -0.21 2.88 2.80
CA TYR A 85 0.12 1.61 2.20
C TYR A 85 0.52 0.62 3.29
N ARG A 86 -0.30 -0.41 3.48
CA ARG A 86 -0.09 -1.43 4.50
C ARG A 86 0.54 -2.68 3.89
N LYS A 87 1.57 -3.22 4.56
CA LYS A 87 2.20 -4.49 4.19
C LYS A 87 1.15 -5.60 4.15
N TYR A 88 1.00 -6.23 2.99
CA TYR A 88 0.09 -7.36 2.82
C TYR A 88 0.86 -8.66 2.83
N ARG A 89 1.79 -8.84 1.90
CA ARG A 89 2.67 -10.03 1.85
C ARG A 89 4.00 -9.71 1.19
N TYR A 90 5.02 -10.45 1.63
CA TYR A 90 6.33 -10.43 1.01
C TYR A 90 6.34 -11.42 -0.15
N LEU A 91 6.77 -10.99 -1.34
CA LEU A 91 6.79 -11.81 -2.55
C LEU A 91 8.19 -12.33 -2.87
N LYS A 92 9.23 -11.52 -2.65
CA LYS A 92 10.61 -11.84 -2.99
C LYS A 92 11.56 -11.03 -2.15
#